data_AF-A0A7W0F976-F1
#
_entry.id   AF-A0A7W0F976-F1
#
_cell.length_a   1.000
_cell.length_b   1.000
_cell.length_c   1.000
_cell.angle_alpha   90.00
_cell.angle_beta   90.00
_cell.angle_gamma   90.00
#
_symmetry.space_group_name_H-M   'P 1'
#
loop_
_entity.id
_entity.type
_entity.pdbx_description
1 polymer ?
#
loop_
_entity_poly.entity_id
_entity_poly.type
_entity_poly.pdbx_seq_one_letter_code
_entity_poly.pdbx_strand_id
1 'polypeptide(L)'
;MKKIIIAAAFLLFPNFLSAFEAGQNMPNFGLPSSDGSYYTLAGLLGNSRALVFSFFDSKCDPCRKELPSLSAAEKKYAGDKSVKFFMVAVGEDRQVINECIKEWGITQPVLYDESADLAKQCSVVTGSVKNIPRTFIVDKNGVVTKIFKGYQKDMLPALLLEIDKALNVQESVEKTIRILYTNSANGVIESCDCPSDPYGGLVRRLTFFSKLNPADIRISAGDFFSPNSEKIKNNYTIRIMEKLKFDAVCIGDQEFRTGSDFLKEMLSEHELPVVNANLQICDEKSCSVFGESFIIKEVKGVKIGITGVTSNSCFVFYPPKIKEGLKITASPEEALRDIVPLMRKKCDYVFAVVHAGEKEVEEIAKNIKGIDVIFSGHTQTLTYKRGNPVIVQAGAGGRYVGELTMRVSSGTAVYENKFFPLTQDIDKDAWGLSLNEKYLIEYKKSLEKFQKN
;
A
#
# COMPACT_ATOMS: atom_id res chain seq x y z
N MET A 1 8.32 -11.44 -52.61
CA MET A 1 8.57 -10.98 -51.22
C MET A 1 8.32 -9.48 -51.14
N LYS A 2 7.10 -9.06 -50.75
CA LYS A 2 6.76 -7.64 -50.53
C LYS A 2 7.07 -7.31 -49.07
N LYS A 3 8.02 -6.39 -48.83
CA LYS A 3 8.33 -5.85 -47.49
C LYS A 3 7.24 -4.84 -47.11
N ILE A 4 6.49 -5.13 -46.04
CA ILE A 4 5.56 -4.20 -45.41
C ILE A 4 6.36 -3.42 -44.38
N ILE A 5 6.47 -2.10 -44.57
CA ILE A 5 7.02 -1.17 -43.59
C ILE A 5 5.85 -0.77 -42.68
N ILE A 6 5.89 -1.20 -41.42
CA ILE A 6 4.93 -0.74 -40.40
C ILE A 6 5.50 0.54 -39.80
N ALA A 7 4.87 1.67 -40.11
CA ALA A 7 5.13 2.94 -39.45
C ALA A 7 4.46 2.92 -38.06
N ALA A 8 5.27 2.97 -37.00
CA ALA A 8 4.77 3.13 -35.64
C ALA A 8 4.35 4.60 -35.43
N ALA A 9 3.04 4.84 -35.39
CA ALA A 9 2.48 6.12 -34.96
C ALA A 9 2.60 6.23 -33.43
N PHE A 10 3.60 6.97 -32.95
CA PHE A 10 3.65 7.44 -31.57
C PHE A 10 2.53 8.47 -31.38
N LEU A 11 1.39 8.03 -30.85
CA LEU A 11 0.39 8.93 -30.29
C LEU A 11 0.99 9.56 -29.03
N LEU A 12 1.53 10.76 -29.18
CA LEU A 12 1.86 11.65 -28.06
C LEU A 12 0.54 12.03 -27.37
N PHE A 13 0.20 11.32 -26.30
CA PHE A 13 -0.80 11.79 -25.36
C PHE A 13 -0.26 13.11 -24.77
N PRO A 14 -0.97 14.25 -24.89
CA PRO A 14 -0.58 15.43 -24.15
C PRO A 14 -0.62 15.07 -22.67
N ASN A 15 0.53 15.22 -21.99
CA ASN A 15 0.58 15.23 -20.54
C ASN A 15 -0.35 16.34 -20.06
N PHE A 16 -1.57 16.00 -19.70
CA PHE A 16 -2.40 16.86 -18.87
C PHE A 16 -1.65 16.99 -17.55
N LEU A 17 -0.90 18.08 -17.38
CA LEU A 17 -0.40 18.45 -16.06
C LEU A 17 -1.63 18.62 -15.16
N SER A 18 -1.76 17.73 -14.18
CA SER A 18 -2.76 17.85 -13.12
C SER A 18 -2.55 19.16 -12.38
N ALA A 19 -3.63 19.86 -12.04
CA ALA A 19 -3.56 21.06 -11.23
C ALA A 19 -2.91 20.77 -9.86
N PHE A 20 -2.17 21.74 -9.33
CA PHE A 20 -1.61 21.64 -7.98
C PHE A 20 -2.71 21.72 -6.91
N GLU A 21 -2.67 20.81 -5.93
CA GLU A 21 -3.73 20.60 -4.94
C GLU A 21 -3.19 20.49 -3.50
N ALA A 22 -4.06 20.70 -2.51
CA ALA A 22 -3.71 20.49 -1.11
C ALA A 22 -3.37 19.01 -0.85
N GLY A 23 -2.44 18.75 0.06
CA GLY A 23 -1.85 17.44 0.33
C GLY A 23 -0.55 17.18 -0.43
N GLN A 24 -0.21 18.03 -1.42
CA GLN A 24 1.08 17.99 -2.12
C GLN A 24 2.15 18.79 -1.36
N ASN A 25 3.42 18.46 -1.59
CA ASN A 25 4.53 19.24 -1.05
C ASN A 25 4.67 20.57 -1.79
N MET A 26 4.94 21.65 -1.04
CA MET A 26 5.30 22.93 -1.62
C MET A 26 6.56 22.77 -2.49
N PRO A 27 6.58 23.25 -3.74
CA PRO A 27 7.75 23.15 -4.60
C PRO A 27 8.96 23.83 -3.96
N ASN A 28 10.14 23.23 -4.11
CA ASN A 28 11.37 23.84 -3.59
C ASN A 28 11.67 25.14 -4.36
N PHE A 29 12.13 26.16 -3.64
CA PHE A 29 12.48 27.45 -4.23
C PHE A 29 13.63 28.11 -3.46
N GLY A 30 14.26 29.07 -4.12
CA GLY A 30 15.14 30.06 -3.53
C GLY A 30 14.85 31.42 -4.16
N LEU A 31 14.29 32.35 -3.39
CA LEU A 31 13.86 33.65 -3.91
C LEU A 31 14.42 34.80 -3.06
N PRO A 32 14.86 35.91 -3.70
CA PRO A 32 15.18 37.14 -2.99
C PRO A 32 13.91 37.81 -2.47
N SER A 33 14.04 38.61 -1.41
CA SER A 33 12.91 39.29 -0.76
C SER A 33 13.12 40.80 -0.58
N SER A 34 12.01 41.53 -0.41
CA SER A 34 11.97 42.97 -0.16
C SER A 34 12.64 43.42 1.14
N ASP A 35 12.85 42.50 2.09
CA ASP A 35 13.61 42.76 3.32
C ASP A 35 15.13 42.64 3.13
N GLY A 36 15.59 42.36 1.90
CA GLY A 36 17.01 42.16 1.56
C GLY A 36 17.52 40.74 1.78
N SER A 37 16.70 39.83 2.33
CA SER A 37 17.07 38.43 2.57
C SER A 37 16.87 37.55 1.34
N TYR A 38 17.48 36.37 1.36
CA TYR A 38 17.24 35.31 0.40
C TYR A 38 16.63 34.10 1.12
N TYR A 39 15.40 33.73 0.75
CA TYR A 39 14.66 32.67 1.41
C TYR A 39 14.65 31.40 0.55
N THR A 40 14.95 30.28 1.18
CA THR A 40 14.74 28.94 0.61
C THR A 40 13.65 28.22 1.37
N LEU A 41 12.90 27.34 0.71
CA LEU A 41 11.88 26.53 1.38
C LEU A 41 12.48 25.73 2.55
N ALA A 42 13.64 25.09 2.33
CA ALA A 42 14.33 24.33 3.37
C ALA A 42 14.72 25.18 4.59
N GLY A 43 15.24 26.40 4.38
CA GLY A 43 15.58 27.33 5.46
C GLY A 43 14.37 27.81 6.24
N LEU A 44 13.24 28.01 5.56
CA LEU A 44 11.97 28.40 6.17
C LEU A 44 11.38 27.28 7.03
N LEU A 45 11.35 26.05 6.50
CA LEU A 45 10.85 24.87 7.22
C LEU A 45 11.69 24.52 8.46
N GLY A 46 13.00 24.81 8.43
CA GLY A 46 13.87 24.57 9.58
C GLY A 46 13.54 25.40 10.83
N ASN A 47 12.79 26.50 10.68
CA ASN A 47 12.52 27.46 11.77
C ASN A 47 11.02 27.78 11.96
N SER A 48 10.14 27.16 11.17
CA SER A 48 8.72 27.50 11.14
C SER A 48 7.86 26.25 11.21
N ARG A 49 6.73 26.33 11.90
CA ARG A 49 5.70 25.29 11.96
C ARG A 49 4.56 25.52 10.98
N ALA A 50 4.34 26.76 10.56
CA ALA A 50 3.37 27.12 9.54
C ALA A 50 3.92 28.26 8.66
N LEU A 51 3.80 28.11 7.34
CA LEU A 51 4.16 29.13 6.35
C LEU A 51 2.91 29.51 5.56
N VAL A 52 2.73 30.81 5.30
CA VAL A 52 1.65 31.34 4.48
C VAL A 52 2.25 32.08 3.29
N PHE A 53 1.90 31.67 2.08
CA PHE A 53 2.34 32.32 0.83
C PHE A 53 1.11 32.84 0.06
N SER A 54 0.97 34.15 -0.12
CA SER A 54 -0.05 34.73 -1.02
C SER A 54 0.57 35.27 -2.30
N PHE A 55 0.16 34.70 -3.44
CA PHE A 55 0.63 35.10 -4.76
C PHE A 55 -0.20 36.26 -5.30
N PHE A 56 0.47 37.30 -5.81
CA PHE A 56 -0.15 38.51 -6.32
C PHE A 56 0.66 39.13 -7.49
N ASP A 57 0.08 40.16 -8.11
CA ASP A 57 0.77 41.10 -8.98
C ASP A 57 0.29 42.53 -8.71
N SER A 58 1.02 43.52 -9.23
CA SER A 58 0.82 44.96 -8.97
C SER A 58 -0.52 45.51 -9.45
N LYS A 59 -1.24 44.78 -10.30
CA LYS A 59 -2.51 45.20 -10.93
C LYS A 59 -3.71 44.39 -10.43
N CYS A 60 -3.52 43.57 -9.39
CA CYS A 60 -4.55 42.67 -8.87
C CYS A 60 -5.42 43.33 -7.79
N ASP A 61 -6.54 43.92 -8.19
CA ASP A 61 -7.53 44.48 -7.26
C ASP A 61 -8.02 43.47 -6.19
N PRO A 62 -8.33 42.20 -6.53
CA PRO A 62 -8.72 41.23 -5.51
C PRO A 62 -7.60 40.92 -4.52
N CYS A 63 -6.33 40.93 -4.95
CA CYS A 63 -5.18 40.76 -4.07
C CYS A 63 -5.07 41.92 -3.07
N ARG A 64 -5.27 43.16 -3.54
CA ARG A 64 -5.32 44.34 -2.66
C ARG A 64 -6.44 44.24 -1.62
N LYS A 65 -7.59 43.66 -1.98
CA LYS A 65 -8.70 43.40 -1.04
C LYS A 65 -8.39 42.28 -0.04
N GLU A 66 -7.48 41.34 -0.36
CA GLU A 66 -7.03 40.26 0.51
C GLU A 66 -6.10 40.74 1.64
N LEU A 67 -5.26 41.75 1.34
CA LEU A 67 -4.20 42.25 2.22
C LEU A 67 -4.64 42.56 3.67
N PRO A 68 -5.80 43.19 3.94
CA PRO A 68 -6.24 43.45 5.30
C PRO A 68 -6.44 42.16 6.11
N SER A 69 -6.93 41.08 5.49
CA SER A 69 -7.10 39.78 6.15
C SER A 69 -5.77 39.12 6.43
N LEU A 70 -4.82 39.17 5.49
CA LEU A 70 -3.46 38.65 5.68
C LEU A 70 -2.72 39.39 6.80
N SER A 71 -2.80 40.72 6.81
CA SER A 71 -2.17 41.55 7.84
C SER A 71 -2.79 41.37 9.22
N ALA A 72 -4.11 41.20 9.29
CA ALA A 72 -4.79 40.87 10.54
C ALA A 72 -4.39 39.48 11.07
N ALA A 73 -4.24 38.49 10.19
CA ALA A 73 -3.77 37.16 10.55
C ALA A 73 -2.32 37.19 11.06
N GLU A 74 -1.42 37.87 10.34
CA GLU A 74 -0.03 38.03 10.77
C GLU A 74 0.06 38.72 12.15
N LYS A 75 -0.73 39.78 12.36
CA LYS A 75 -0.78 40.47 13.66
C LYS A 75 -1.22 39.55 14.79
N LYS A 76 -2.17 38.62 14.56
CA LYS A 76 -2.57 37.61 15.56
C LYS A 76 -1.39 36.71 15.96
N TYR A 77 -0.52 36.35 15.01
CA TYR A 77 0.62 35.47 15.24
C TYR A 77 1.96 36.21 15.45
N ALA A 78 1.96 37.53 15.61
CA ALA A 78 3.21 38.32 15.71
C ALA A 78 4.14 37.90 16.87
N GLY A 79 3.59 37.28 17.93
CA GLY A 79 4.35 36.71 19.04
C GLY A 79 4.86 35.28 18.82
N ASP A 80 4.34 34.56 17.82
CA ASP A 80 4.70 33.18 17.51
C ASP A 80 5.66 33.13 16.31
N LYS A 81 6.95 33.03 16.60
CA LYS A 81 8.01 32.98 15.58
C LYS A 81 7.90 31.76 14.66
N SER A 82 7.09 30.76 15.01
CA SER A 82 6.87 29.56 14.20
C SER A 82 5.87 29.75 13.07
N VAL A 83 5.15 30.88 13.01
CA VAL A 83 4.31 31.26 11.86
C VAL A 83 5.01 32.34 11.05
N LYS A 84 5.10 32.16 9.73
CA LYS A 84 5.64 33.18 8.82
C LYS A 84 4.69 33.45 7.66
N PHE A 85 4.60 34.72 7.29
CA PHE A 85 3.79 35.20 6.18
C PHE A 85 4.70 35.78 5.10
N PHE A 86 4.39 35.46 3.85
CA PHE A 86 5.08 35.97 2.68
C PHE A 86 4.07 36.32 1.61
N MET A 87 4.29 37.47 0.96
CA MET A 87 3.68 37.75 -0.33
C MET A 87 4.62 37.26 -1.42
N VAL A 88 4.09 36.78 -2.55
CA VAL A 88 4.89 36.31 -3.70
C VAL A 88 4.49 37.10 -4.94
N ALA A 89 5.37 37.97 -5.41
CA ALA A 89 5.14 38.79 -6.59
C ALA A 89 5.46 38.00 -7.87
N VAL A 90 4.48 37.89 -8.77
CA VAL A 90 4.56 36.96 -9.91
C VAL A 90 4.90 37.66 -11.22
N GLY A 91 6.09 37.40 -11.75
CA GLY A 91 6.46 37.74 -13.13
C GLY A 91 6.55 39.24 -13.41
N GLU A 92 6.96 40.04 -12.43
CA GLU A 92 7.08 41.49 -12.54
C GLU A 92 8.44 41.98 -12.06
N ASP A 93 8.89 43.11 -12.60
CA ASP A 93 10.13 43.76 -12.24
C ASP A 93 10.11 44.26 -10.78
N ARG A 94 11.26 44.14 -10.09
CA ARG A 94 11.37 44.52 -8.67
C ARG A 94 11.04 45.96 -8.38
N GLN A 95 11.35 46.89 -9.28
CA GLN A 95 11.04 48.30 -9.07
C GLN A 95 9.53 48.53 -9.01
N VAL A 96 8.79 47.93 -9.94
CA VAL A 96 7.31 47.98 -9.98
C VAL A 96 6.72 47.40 -8.70
N ILE A 97 7.23 46.25 -8.26
CA ILE A 97 6.78 45.62 -7.01
C ILE A 97 7.12 46.47 -5.79
N ASN A 98 8.29 47.10 -5.75
CA ASN A 98 8.69 47.96 -4.63
C ASN A 98 7.84 49.22 -4.51
N GLU A 99 7.41 49.79 -5.64
CA GLU A 99 6.43 50.88 -5.67
C GLU A 99 5.06 50.40 -5.16
N CYS A 100 4.61 49.22 -5.63
CA CYS A 100 3.37 48.58 -5.18
C CYS A 100 3.36 48.30 -3.66
N ILE A 101 4.46 47.77 -3.11
CA ILE A 101 4.62 47.53 -1.66
C ILE A 101 4.36 48.81 -0.86
N LYS A 102 4.95 49.93 -1.29
CA LYS A 102 4.79 51.24 -0.63
C LYS A 102 3.38 51.76 -0.77
N GLU A 103 2.79 51.69 -1.96
CA GLU A 103 1.44 52.19 -2.24
C GLU A 103 0.36 51.41 -1.48
N TRP A 104 0.49 50.08 -1.44
CA TRP A 104 -0.50 49.20 -0.82
C TRP A 104 -0.27 49.00 0.68
N GLY A 105 0.87 49.47 1.21
CA GLY A 105 1.22 49.31 2.62
C GLY A 105 1.46 47.86 3.02
N ILE A 106 2.07 47.06 2.12
CA ILE A 106 2.39 45.66 2.40
C ILE A 106 3.48 45.63 3.47
N THR A 107 3.20 44.94 4.58
CA THR A 107 4.11 44.84 5.73
C THR A 107 4.85 43.50 5.80
N GLN A 108 4.31 42.48 5.14
CA GLN A 108 4.93 41.16 5.00
C GLN A 108 6.16 41.25 4.08
N PRO A 109 7.20 40.43 4.31
CA PRO A 109 8.25 40.22 3.31
C PRO A 109 7.66 39.75 1.98
N VAL A 110 8.11 40.36 0.88
CA VAL A 110 7.66 40.03 -0.48
C VAL A 110 8.77 39.26 -1.17
N LEU A 111 8.49 38.05 -1.64
CA LEU A 111 9.38 37.22 -2.45
C LEU A 111 9.21 37.59 -3.93
N TYR A 112 10.31 37.81 -4.64
CA TYR A 112 10.29 38.16 -6.06
C TYR A 112 10.39 36.90 -6.94
N ASP A 113 9.26 36.43 -7.49
CA ASP A 113 9.21 35.34 -8.47
C ASP A 113 9.21 35.91 -9.90
N GLU A 114 10.30 36.58 -10.27
CA GLU A 114 10.43 37.35 -11.53
C GLU A 114 10.26 36.47 -12.79
N SER A 115 10.66 35.20 -12.75
CA SER A 115 10.46 34.23 -13.84
C SER A 115 9.10 33.52 -13.78
N ALA A 116 8.31 33.75 -12.72
CA ALA A 116 7.07 33.07 -12.39
C ALA A 116 7.22 31.54 -12.26
N ASP A 117 8.42 31.03 -11.97
CA ASP A 117 8.70 29.60 -11.98
C ASP A 117 8.08 28.88 -10.78
N LEU A 118 8.09 29.51 -9.60
CA LEU A 118 7.38 28.98 -8.44
C LEU A 118 5.86 29.03 -8.69
N ALA A 119 5.37 30.15 -9.24
CA ALA A 119 3.96 30.31 -9.56
C ALA A 119 3.45 29.28 -10.59
N LYS A 120 4.26 28.92 -11.60
CA LYS A 120 3.93 27.85 -12.55
C LYS A 120 3.88 26.48 -11.86
N GLN A 121 4.86 26.15 -11.03
CA GLN A 121 4.91 24.87 -10.29
C GLN A 121 3.71 24.70 -9.34
N CYS A 122 3.27 25.79 -8.72
CA CYS A 122 2.08 25.82 -7.86
C CYS A 122 0.76 25.95 -8.64
N SER A 123 0.78 25.86 -9.99
CA SER A 123 -0.39 26.08 -10.86
C SER A 123 -1.11 27.42 -10.63
N VAL A 124 -0.40 28.43 -10.10
CA VAL A 124 -0.87 29.82 -10.01
C VAL A 124 -0.86 30.44 -11.40
N VAL A 125 0.17 30.15 -12.18
CA VAL A 125 0.27 30.53 -13.59
C VAL A 125 0.09 29.30 -14.47
N THR A 126 -0.90 29.35 -15.37
CA THR A 126 -1.20 28.28 -16.33
C THR A 126 -1.22 28.87 -17.73
N GLY A 127 -0.20 28.57 -18.53
CA GLY A 127 0.01 29.25 -19.81
C GLY A 127 0.20 30.76 -19.59
N SER A 128 -0.62 31.57 -20.24
CA SER A 128 -0.60 33.04 -20.11
C SER A 128 -1.54 33.58 -19.02
N VAL A 129 -2.23 32.71 -18.27
CA VAL A 129 -3.23 33.11 -17.27
C VAL A 129 -2.64 33.08 -15.87
N LYS A 130 -2.75 34.20 -15.14
CA LYS A 130 -2.43 34.30 -13.71
C LYS A 130 -3.72 34.12 -12.89
N ASN A 131 -3.78 33.08 -12.05
CA ASN A 131 -4.94 32.79 -11.21
C ASN A 131 -4.74 33.29 -9.77
N ILE A 132 -4.62 34.61 -9.62
CA ILE A 132 -4.34 35.34 -8.37
C ILE A 132 -5.58 36.10 -7.84
N PRO A 133 -5.70 36.37 -6.53
CA PRO A 133 -4.79 35.92 -5.47
C PRO A 133 -4.90 34.42 -5.25
N ARG A 134 -3.78 33.83 -4.82
CA ARG A 134 -3.73 32.42 -4.42
C ARG A 134 -2.93 32.29 -3.15
N THR A 135 -3.59 31.90 -2.07
CA THR A 135 -2.95 31.78 -0.75
C THR A 135 -2.78 30.32 -0.36
N PHE A 136 -1.55 29.94 -0.01
CA PHE A 136 -1.14 28.61 0.39
C PHE A 136 -0.80 28.60 1.87
N ILE A 137 -1.25 27.58 2.60
CA ILE A 137 -0.80 27.28 3.96
C ILE A 137 0.02 25.99 3.89
N VAL A 138 1.23 26.06 4.42
CA VAL A 138 2.20 24.95 4.42
C VAL A 138 2.53 24.61 5.87
N ASP A 139 2.51 23.32 6.21
CA ASP A 139 2.90 22.83 7.53
C ASP A 139 4.43 22.69 7.70
N LYS A 140 4.86 22.30 8.90
CA LYS A 140 6.28 22.07 9.24
C LYS A 140 6.98 21.00 8.37
N ASN A 141 6.22 20.11 7.73
CA ASN A 141 6.76 19.05 6.88
C ASN A 141 6.89 19.49 5.42
N GLY A 142 6.47 20.72 5.10
CA GLY A 142 6.45 21.23 3.73
C GLY A 142 5.20 20.85 2.95
N VAL A 143 4.18 20.26 3.59
CA VAL A 143 2.93 19.87 2.93
C VAL A 143 1.99 21.06 2.87
N VAL A 144 1.42 21.33 1.69
CA VAL A 144 0.38 22.34 1.50
C VAL A 144 -0.93 21.81 2.08
N THR A 145 -1.33 22.27 3.26
CA THR A 145 -2.54 21.81 3.95
C THR A 145 -3.81 22.50 3.41
N LYS A 146 -3.68 23.72 2.89
CA LYS A 146 -4.80 24.49 2.35
C LYS A 146 -4.38 25.42 1.22
N ILE A 147 -5.27 25.55 0.23
CA ILE A 147 -5.19 26.54 -0.84
C ILE A 147 -6.48 27.36 -0.87
N PHE A 148 -6.37 28.68 -0.72
CA PHE A 148 -7.46 29.63 -0.95
C PHE A 148 -7.37 30.16 -2.38
N LYS A 149 -8.42 29.95 -3.17
CA LYS A 149 -8.51 30.37 -4.57
C LYS A 149 -9.30 31.68 -4.65
N GLY A 150 -8.60 32.80 -4.82
CA GLY A 150 -9.20 34.13 -4.89
C GLY A 150 -9.56 34.73 -3.53
N TYR A 151 -9.92 36.01 -3.55
CA TYR A 151 -10.36 36.77 -2.37
C TYR A 151 -11.80 36.43 -1.98
N GLN A 152 -12.05 36.31 -0.67
CA GLN A 152 -13.37 36.14 -0.08
C GLN A 152 -13.55 37.18 1.04
N LYS A 153 -14.73 37.82 1.11
CA LYS A 153 -15.00 38.96 2.00
C LYS A 153 -14.74 38.66 3.49
N ASP A 154 -14.98 37.43 3.91
CA ASP A 154 -14.86 36.97 5.30
C ASP A 154 -13.82 35.85 5.44
N MET A 155 -12.67 35.96 4.74
CA MET A 155 -11.66 34.91 4.73
C MET A 155 -10.86 34.78 6.04
N LEU A 156 -10.79 35.83 6.85
CA LEU A 156 -9.92 35.87 8.03
C LEU A 156 -10.18 34.70 9.01
N PRO A 157 -11.42 34.38 9.43
CA PRO A 157 -11.66 33.22 10.30
C PRO A 157 -11.20 31.89 9.70
N ALA A 158 -11.43 31.68 8.40
CA ALA A 158 -11.00 30.48 7.70
C ALA A 158 -9.47 30.40 7.60
N LEU A 159 -8.81 31.51 7.29
CA LEU A 159 -7.35 31.62 7.26
C LEU A 159 -6.75 31.28 8.63
N LEU A 160 -7.28 31.87 9.70
CA LEU A 160 -6.82 31.62 11.06
C LEU A 160 -6.97 30.15 11.47
N LEU A 161 -8.14 29.55 11.21
CA LEU A 161 -8.41 28.15 11.50
C LEU A 161 -7.41 27.20 10.81
N GLU A 162 -7.11 27.46 9.54
CA GLU A 162 -6.22 26.59 8.77
C GLU A 162 -4.75 26.77 9.15
N ILE A 163 -4.34 27.98 9.58
CA ILE A 163 -3.02 28.20 10.19
C ILE A 163 -2.92 27.47 11.54
N ASP A 164 -3.96 27.57 12.38
CA ASP A 164 -4.02 26.86 13.68
C ASP A 164 -3.93 25.34 13.48
N LYS A 165 -4.55 24.79 12.41
CA LYS A 165 -4.39 23.38 12.03
C LYS A 165 -2.95 23.05 11.62
N ALA A 166 -2.32 23.88 10.77
CA ALA A 166 -0.94 23.67 10.32
C ALA A 166 0.06 23.72 11.49
N LEU A 167 -0.13 24.64 12.43
CA LEU A 167 0.65 24.74 13.66
C LEU A 167 0.57 23.47 14.52
N ASN A 168 -0.63 22.88 14.60
CA ASN A 168 -0.91 21.72 15.43
C ASN A 168 -0.72 20.37 14.73
N VAL A 169 -0.08 20.35 13.54
CA VAL A 169 0.36 19.11 12.92
C VAL A 169 1.38 18.45 13.85
N GLN A 170 0.93 17.43 14.58
CA GLN A 170 1.83 16.51 15.27
C GLN A 170 2.77 15.92 14.24
N GLU A 171 4.04 15.72 14.61
CA GLU A 171 4.99 14.98 13.80
C GLU A 171 4.31 13.68 13.37
N SER A 172 4.11 13.49 12.06
CA SER A 172 3.64 12.20 11.57
C SER A 172 4.79 11.24 11.78
N VAL A 173 4.82 10.61 12.96
CA VAL A 173 5.76 9.53 13.25
C VAL A 173 5.56 8.50 12.16
N GLU A 174 6.56 8.33 11.29
CA GLU A 174 6.52 7.32 10.25
C GLU A 174 6.34 5.96 10.93
N LYS A 175 5.21 5.32 10.68
CA LYS A 175 4.94 3.98 11.21
C LYS A 175 5.41 2.98 10.18
N THR A 176 6.44 2.22 10.51
CA THR A 176 6.88 1.09 9.68
C THR A 176 6.16 -0.19 10.12
N ILE A 177 5.43 -0.82 9.20
CA ILE A 177 4.75 -2.10 9.39
C ILE A 177 5.43 -3.13 8.48
N ARG A 178 5.93 -4.22 9.05
CA ARG A 178 6.58 -5.31 8.31
C ARG A 178 5.61 -6.45 8.12
N ILE A 179 5.34 -6.79 6.86
CA ILE A 179 4.50 -7.92 6.48
C ILE A 179 5.37 -9.01 5.87
N LEU A 180 5.37 -10.20 6.46
CA LEU A 180 5.92 -11.39 5.82
C LEU A 180 4.82 -12.13 5.08
N TYR A 181 5.07 -12.51 3.83
CA TYR A 181 4.10 -13.23 3.02
C TYR A 181 4.71 -14.42 2.30
N THR A 182 3.89 -15.45 2.09
CA THR A 182 4.26 -16.68 1.38
C THR A 182 3.11 -17.19 0.53
N ASN A 183 3.40 -18.00 -0.48
CA ASN A 183 2.42 -18.76 -1.25
C ASN A 183 3.05 -20.09 -1.69
N SER A 184 2.22 -21.05 -2.09
CA SER A 184 2.63 -22.23 -2.86
C SER A 184 3.81 -22.98 -2.22
N ALA A 185 3.65 -23.38 -0.95
CA ALA A 185 4.62 -24.26 -0.30
C ALA A 185 4.54 -25.70 -0.85
N ASN A 186 3.42 -26.08 -1.46
CA ASN A 186 3.23 -27.32 -2.21
C ASN A 186 3.60 -28.58 -1.38
N GLY A 187 3.38 -28.55 -0.06
CA GLY A 187 3.73 -29.64 0.86
C GLY A 187 5.23 -29.88 1.08
N VAL A 188 6.12 -28.96 0.68
CA VAL A 188 7.57 -29.10 0.88
C VAL A 188 7.93 -28.85 2.35
N ILE A 189 7.86 -29.90 3.18
CA ILE A 189 8.20 -29.83 4.62
C ILE A 189 9.70 -29.55 4.81
N GLU A 190 10.55 -30.38 4.19
CA GLU A 190 12.00 -30.24 4.23
C GLU A 190 12.55 -30.12 2.81
N SER A 191 13.53 -29.24 2.63
CA SER A 191 14.33 -29.14 1.41
C SER A 191 15.65 -29.91 1.59
N CYS A 192 16.13 -30.51 0.49
CA CYS A 192 17.46 -31.12 0.50
C CYS A 192 18.55 -30.04 0.53
N ASP A 193 19.70 -30.37 1.08
CA ASP A 193 20.89 -29.51 1.04
C ASP A 193 21.73 -29.83 -0.22
N CYS A 194 21.02 -30.03 -1.33
CA CYS A 194 21.62 -30.40 -2.60
C CYS A 194 22.40 -29.21 -3.18
N PRO A 195 23.65 -29.37 -3.65
CA PRO A 195 24.45 -28.26 -4.17
C PRO A 195 23.80 -27.43 -5.28
N SER A 196 22.89 -28.03 -6.06
CA SER A 196 22.24 -27.38 -7.20
C SER A 196 20.92 -26.65 -6.85
N ASP A 197 20.26 -27.00 -5.74
CA ASP A 197 18.92 -26.47 -5.41
C ASP A 197 18.59 -26.51 -3.89
N PRO A 198 19.40 -25.88 -3.02
CA PRO A 198 19.24 -26.00 -1.57
C PRO A 198 18.19 -25.02 -1.00
N TYR A 199 17.05 -24.87 -1.67
CA TYR A 199 16.06 -23.83 -1.35
C TYR A 199 14.78 -24.39 -0.71
N GLY A 200 14.22 -23.64 0.24
CA GLY A 200 12.85 -23.82 0.73
C GLY A 200 12.72 -24.74 1.95
N GLY A 201 11.57 -25.40 2.07
CA GLY A 201 11.25 -26.21 3.23
C GLY A 201 10.57 -25.40 4.34
N LEU A 202 9.40 -25.87 4.76
CA LEU A 202 8.69 -25.32 5.92
C LEU A 202 9.54 -25.34 7.20
N VAL A 203 10.45 -26.32 7.35
CA VAL A 203 11.38 -26.37 8.49
C VAL A 203 12.36 -25.18 8.53
N ARG A 204 12.83 -24.68 7.39
CA ARG A 204 13.65 -23.46 7.33
C ARG A 204 12.81 -22.22 7.57
N ARG A 205 11.57 -22.22 7.08
CA ARG A 205 10.62 -21.13 7.31
C ARG A 205 10.31 -20.94 8.79
N LEU A 206 10.18 -22.02 9.56
CA LEU A 206 10.02 -21.96 11.02
C LEU A 206 11.18 -21.21 11.67
N THR A 207 12.42 -21.53 11.32
CA THR A 207 13.61 -20.80 11.79
C THR A 207 13.59 -19.35 11.35
N PHE A 208 13.27 -19.07 10.08
CA PHE A 208 13.23 -17.71 9.55
C PHE A 208 12.22 -16.84 10.33
N PHE A 209 11.01 -17.34 10.54
CA PHE A 209 9.93 -16.61 11.23
C PHE A 209 10.21 -16.43 12.72
N SER A 210 10.90 -17.36 13.37
CA SER A 210 11.12 -17.32 14.82
C SER A 210 12.40 -16.60 15.24
N LYS A 211 13.47 -16.67 14.42
CA LYS A 211 14.80 -16.20 14.81
C LYS A 211 15.38 -15.09 13.94
N LEU A 212 15.04 -15.08 12.64
CA LEU A 212 15.77 -14.25 11.68
C LEU A 212 14.99 -13.03 11.22
N ASN A 213 13.65 -13.06 11.27
CA ASN A 213 12.86 -11.93 10.78
C ASN A 213 11.52 -11.74 11.53
N PRO A 214 11.45 -10.78 12.49
CA PRO A 214 10.20 -10.45 13.16
C PRO A 214 9.27 -9.66 12.24
N ALA A 215 8.02 -10.13 12.15
CA ALA A 215 6.96 -9.51 11.36
C ALA A 215 5.89 -8.91 12.27
N ASP A 216 5.25 -7.83 11.82
CA ASP A 216 4.04 -7.33 12.46
C ASP A 216 2.79 -8.08 11.95
N ILE A 217 2.81 -8.53 10.68
CA ILE A 217 1.74 -9.31 10.04
C ILE A 217 2.35 -10.45 9.22
N ARG A 218 1.75 -11.63 9.25
CA ARG A 218 2.11 -12.81 8.45
C ARG A 218 0.94 -13.27 7.60
N ILE A 219 1.15 -13.39 6.29
CA ILE A 219 0.11 -13.76 5.33
C ILE A 219 0.52 -15.00 4.52
N SER A 220 -0.39 -15.96 4.36
CA SER A 220 -0.26 -17.05 3.40
C SER A 220 -1.30 -16.91 2.30
N ALA A 221 -0.88 -16.92 1.04
CA ALA A 221 -1.79 -16.91 -0.11
C ALA A 221 -2.20 -18.30 -0.60
N GLY A 222 -2.18 -19.31 0.27
CA GLY A 222 -2.65 -20.67 -0.02
C GLY A 222 -1.65 -21.55 -0.77
N ASP A 223 -2.10 -22.73 -1.18
CA ASP A 223 -1.30 -23.82 -1.75
C ASP A 223 -0.16 -24.28 -0.82
N PHE A 224 -0.48 -24.48 0.45
CA PHE A 224 0.49 -25.03 1.41
C PHE A 224 0.47 -26.56 1.45
N PHE A 225 -0.66 -27.18 1.11
CA PHE A 225 -0.74 -28.64 0.92
C PHE A 225 -0.07 -29.11 -0.37
N SER A 226 0.16 -30.42 -0.44
CA SER A 226 0.73 -31.06 -1.63
C SER A 226 -0.20 -30.90 -2.84
N PRO A 227 0.35 -30.71 -4.05
CA PRO A 227 -0.44 -30.75 -5.30
C PRO A 227 -0.97 -32.17 -5.60
N ASN A 228 -0.50 -33.17 -4.86
CA ASN A 228 -0.99 -34.54 -4.91
C ASN A 228 -1.89 -34.87 -3.71
N SER A 229 -2.71 -35.90 -3.84
CA SER A 229 -3.57 -36.37 -2.75
C SER A 229 -2.74 -37.16 -1.72
N GLU A 230 -2.06 -36.44 -0.84
CA GLU A 230 -1.12 -37.00 0.15
C GLU A 230 -1.61 -36.75 1.59
N LYS A 231 -2.64 -37.50 2.02
CA LYS A 231 -3.28 -37.39 3.36
C LYS A 231 -2.27 -37.29 4.50
N ILE A 232 -1.34 -38.26 4.57
CA ILE A 232 -0.34 -38.33 5.64
C ILE A 232 0.50 -37.05 5.64
N LYS A 233 1.11 -36.69 4.50
CA LYS A 233 1.94 -35.48 4.39
C LYS A 233 1.17 -34.22 4.80
N ASN A 234 -0.06 -34.05 4.30
CA ASN A 234 -0.87 -32.86 4.59
C ASN A 234 -1.22 -32.72 6.08
N ASN A 235 -1.42 -33.83 6.81
CA ASN A 235 -1.61 -33.80 8.27
C ASN A 235 -0.37 -33.25 9.00
N TYR A 236 0.84 -33.55 8.52
CA TYR A 236 2.06 -32.97 9.08
C TYR A 236 2.31 -31.53 8.62
N THR A 237 1.98 -31.20 7.37
CA THR A 237 2.10 -29.83 6.84
C THR A 237 1.25 -28.84 7.64
N ILE A 238 -0.01 -29.16 7.95
CA ILE A 238 -0.90 -28.21 8.66
C ILE A 238 -0.39 -27.89 10.07
N ARG A 239 0.17 -28.86 10.78
CA ARG A 239 0.80 -28.65 12.10
C ARG A 239 1.95 -27.64 12.04
N ILE A 240 2.71 -27.65 10.95
CA ILE A 240 3.77 -26.65 10.73
C ILE A 240 3.16 -25.28 10.43
N MET A 241 2.11 -25.23 9.60
CA MET A 241 1.39 -23.99 9.30
C MET A 241 0.81 -23.33 10.56
N GLU A 242 0.25 -24.11 11.47
CA GLU A 242 -0.24 -23.65 12.77
C GLU A 242 0.88 -23.06 13.65
N LYS A 243 2.08 -23.66 13.62
CA LYS A 243 3.26 -23.16 14.36
C LYS A 243 3.90 -21.93 13.73
N LEU A 244 3.71 -21.71 12.42
CA LEU A 244 4.17 -20.50 11.74
C LEU A 244 3.39 -19.25 12.17
N LYS A 245 2.24 -19.42 12.82
CA LYS A 245 1.43 -18.33 13.42
C LYS A 245 1.15 -17.22 12.40
N PHE A 246 0.59 -17.61 11.27
CA PHE A 246 0.05 -16.65 10.30
C PHE A 246 -1.07 -15.83 10.93
N ASP A 247 -1.27 -14.60 10.47
CA ASP A 247 -2.39 -13.75 10.86
C ASP A 247 -3.57 -13.88 9.89
N ALA A 248 -3.29 -14.26 8.64
CA ALA A 248 -4.30 -14.55 7.63
C ALA A 248 -3.80 -15.62 6.65
N VAL A 249 -4.65 -16.61 6.37
CA VAL A 249 -4.40 -17.69 5.42
C VAL A 249 -5.54 -17.74 4.41
N CYS A 250 -5.23 -17.53 3.14
CA CYS A 250 -6.15 -17.85 2.04
C CYS A 250 -6.02 -19.33 1.67
N ILE A 251 -7.06 -19.88 1.05
CA ILE A 251 -7.16 -21.28 0.68
C ILE A 251 -7.05 -21.37 -0.84
N GLY A 252 -6.05 -22.11 -1.32
CA GLY A 252 -5.82 -22.36 -2.73
C GLY A 252 -6.55 -23.60 -3.24
N ASP A 253 -6.31 -23.95 -4.50
CA ASP A 253 -6.89 -25.15 -5.09
C ASP A 253 -6.26 -26.43 -4.53
N GLN A 254 -4.98 -26.41 -4.16
CA GLN A 254 -4.28 -27.60 -3.67
C GLN A 254 -4.80 -28.07 -2.31
N GLU A 255 -5.36 -27.17 -1.49
CA GLU A 255 -5.97 -27.54 -0.21
C GLU A 255 -7.13 -28.54 -0.37
N PHE A 256 -7.81 -28.53 -1.53
CA PHE A 256 -8.91 -29.43 -1.83
C PHE A 256 -8.47 -30.78 -2.44
N ARG A 257 -7.20 -30.94 -2.80
CA ARG A 257 -6.70 -32.14 -3.53
C ARG A 257 -6.96 -33.47 -2.80
N THR A 258 -7.07 -33.41 -1.48
CA THR A 258 -7.33 -34.57 -0.61
C THR A 258 -8.84 -34.82 -0.37
N GLY A 259 -9.68 -33.89 -0.81
CA GLY A 259 -11.12 -33.86 -0.60
C GLY A 259 -11.55 -32.82 0.43
N SER A 260 -12.72 -32.22 0.23
CA SER A 260 -13.29 -31.19 1.09
C SER A 260 -13.46 -31.65 2.54
N ASP A 261 -13.81 -32.92 2.78
CA ASP A 261 -13.98 -33.44 4.13
C ASP A 261 -12.66 -33.53 4.90
N PHE A 262 -11.57 -33.91 4.23
CA PHE A 262 -10.24 -33.88 4.84
C PHE A 262 -9.85 -32.44 5.21
N LEU A 263 -10.11 -31.47 4.33
CA LEU A 263 -9.79 -30.07 4.62
C LEU A 263 -10.62 -29.53 5.81
N LYS A 264 -11.92 -29.87 5.88
CA LYS A 264 -12.78 -29.55 7.03
C LYS A 264 -12.21 -30.14 8.32
N GLU A 265 -11.87 -31.43 8.32
CA GLU A 265 -11.27 -32.12 9.46
C GLU A 265 -10.01 -31.40 9.92
N MET A 266 -9.07 -31.17 9.01
CA MET A 266 -7.81 -30.49 9.31
C MET A 266 -8.00 -29.09 9.90
N LEU A 267 -8.96 -28.30 9.40
CA LEU A 267 -9.22 -26.96 9.95
C LEU A 267 -10.07 -26.97 11.23
N SER A 268 -10.75 -28.07 11.54
CA SER A 268 -11.42 -28.25 12.84
C SER A 268 -10.45 -28.66 13.96
N GLU A 269 -9.35 -29.31 13.60
CA GLU A 269 -8.31 -29.78 14.53
C GLU A 269 -7.14 -28.81 14.71
N HIS A 270 -7.00 -27.81 13.83
CA HIS A 270 -5.87 -26.88 13.82
C HIS A 270 -6.33 -25.42 13.74
N GLU A 271 -5.71 -24.56 14.54
CA GLU A 271 -6.01 -23.14 14.57
C GLU A 271 -5.29 -22.40 13.43
N LEU A 272 -5.97 -22.23 12.29
CA LEU A 272 -5.52 -21.36 11.19
C LEU A 272 -6.50 -20.21 10.98
N PRO A 273 -6.04 -18.94 10.90
CA PRO A 273 -6.92 -17.80 10.65
C PRO A 273 -7.26 -17.73 9.16
N VAL A 274 -8.20 -18.57 8.74
CA VAL A 274 -8.66 -18.63 7.36
C VAL A 274 -9.48 -17.40 7.01
N VAL A 275 -9.09 -16.70 5.94
CA VAL A 275 -9.85 -15.59 5.36
C VAL A 275 -10.34 -15.96 3.96
N ASN A 276 -11.65 -15.91 3.75
CA ASN A 276 -12.24 -16.12 2.43
C ASN A 276 -13.64 -15.49 2.27
N ALA A 277 -13.80 -14.67 1.24
CA ALA A 277 -15.05 -13.97 0.92
C ALA A 277 -15.91 -14.67 -0.13
N ASN A 278 -15.41 -15.71 -0.83
CA ASN A 278 -16.10 -16.34 -1.96
C ASN A 278 -16.14 -17.87 -1.92
N LEU A 279 -15.77 -18.49 -0.81
CA LEU A 279 -15.83 -19.93 -0.60
C LEU A 279 -16.84 -20.29 0.48
N GLN A 280 -17.66 -21.27 0.16
CA GLN A 280 -18.50 -22.00 1.08
C GLN A 280 -18.18 -23.47 1.00
N ILE A 281 -18.29 -24.14 2.14
CA ILE A 281 -18.27 -25.59 2.18
C ILE A 281 -19.68 -26.08 2.49
N CYS A 282 -20.13 -27.03 1.69
CA CYS A 282 -21.45 -27.62 1.74
C CYS A 282 -21.40 -29.09 2.18
N ASP A 283 -22.42 -29.50 2.91
CA ASP A 283 -22.81 -30.89 3.11
C ASP A 283 -24.12 -31.17 2.35
N GLU A 284 -24.73 -32.34 2.55
CA GLU A 284 -26.00 -32.71 1.91
C GLU A 284 -27.18 -31.78 2.26
N LYS A 285 -27.08 -30.99 3.34
CA LYS A 285 -28.19 -30.24 3.93
C LYS A 285 -27.99 -28.73 3.94
N SER A 286 -26.76 -28.24 3.94
CA SER A 286 -26.42 -26.85 4.20
C SER A 286 -25.04 -26.45 3.65
N CYS A 287 -24.80 -25.15 3.54
CA CYS A 287 -23.50 -24.57 3.22
C CYS A 287 -23.10 -23.55 4.27
N SER A 288 -21.84 -23.57 4.70
CA SER A 288 -21.26 -22.58 5.62
C SER A 288 -20.13 -21.82 4.94
N VAL A 289 -19.96 -20.54 5.30
CA VAL A 289 -18.80 -19.75 4.85
C VAL A 289 -17.52 -20.41 5.33
N PHE A 290 -16.50 -20.41 4.48
CA PHE A 290 -15.24 -21.06 4.78
C PHE A 290 -14.24 -20.08 5.39
N GLY A 291 -14.18 -20.04 6.72
CA GLY A 291 -13.42 -19.03 7.46
C GLY A 291 -14.15 -17.70 7.56
N GLU A 292 -13.42 -16.63 7.86
CA GLU A 292 -13.95 -15.27 7.97
C GLU A 292 -13.91 -14.56 6.61
N SER A 293 -14.97 -13.82 6.23
CA SER A 293 -14.95 -13.06 4.96
C SER A 293 -13.86 -11.98 4.92
N PHE A 294 -13.54 -11.39 6.07
CA PHE A 294 -12.36 -10.57 6.28
C PHE A 294 -12.07 -10.45 7.77
N ILE A 295 -10.84 -10.08 8.10
CA ILE A 295 -10.42 -9.71 9.46
C ILE A 295 -9.90 -8.26 9.48
N ILE A 296 -9.83 -7.67 10.66
CA ILE A 296 -9.21 -6.36 10.88
C ILE A 296 -8.08 -6.54 11.89
N LYS A 297 -6.86 -6.12 11.51
CA LYS A 297 -5.69 -6.10 12.37
C LYS A 297 -5.30 -4.67 12.66
N GLU A 298 -5.19 -4.32 13.94
CA GLU A 298 -4.65 -3.03 14.35
C GLU A 298 -3.18 -3.18 14.71
N VAL A 299 -2.31 -2.53 13.95
CA VAL A 299 -0.85 -2.59 14.13
C VAL A 299 -0.31 -1.18 14.25
N LYS A 300 0.32 -0.86 15.39
CA LYS A 300 0.89 0.47 15.66
C LYS A 300 -0.16 1.59 15.47
N GLY A 301 -1.43 1.30 15.79
CA GLY A 301 -2.56 2.21 15.62
C GLY A 301 -2.93 2.47 14.16
N VAL A 302 -2.64 1.53 13.25
CA VAL A 302 -3.13 1.51 11.85
C VAL A 302 -4.03 0.30 11.71
N LYS A 303 -5.25 0.49 11.23
CA LYS A 303 -6.23 -0.58 11.00
C LYS A 303 -6.12 -1.11 9.58
N ILE A 304 -5.74 -2.37 9.45
CA ILE A 304 -5.57 -3.07 8.19
C ILE A 304 -6.64 -4.14 8.08
N GLY A 305 -7.53 -4.01 7.10
CA GLY A 305 -8.48 -5.05 6.74
C GLY A 305 -7.81 -6.07 5.82
N ILE A 306 -7.99 -7.36 6.07
CA ILE A 306 -7.45 -8.44 5.24
C ILE A 306 -8.58 -9.38 4.83
N THR A 307 -8.74 -9.61 3.53
CA THR A 307 -9.71 -10.56 2.96
C THR A 307 -9.02 -11.54 2.02
N GLY A 308 -9.64 -12.68 1.73
CA GLY A 308 -9.15 -13.68 0.79
C GLY A 308 -10.20 -14.03 -0.27
N VAL A 309 -9.76 -14.36 -1.48
CA VAL A 309 -10.62 -14.88 -2.56
C VAL A 309 -9.88 -15.93 -3.39
N THR A 310 -10.62 -16.92 -3.88
CA THR A 310 -10.08 -18.03 -4.68
C THR A 310 -10.84 -18.15 -5.99
N SER A 311 -10.13 -18.20 -7.12
CA SER A 311 -10.76 -18.26 -8.43
C SER A 311 -11.26 -19.66 -8.76
N ASN A 312 -12.43 -19.75 -9.40
CA ASN A 312 -12.92 -21.01 -9.96
C ASN A 312 -12.02 -21.52 -11.11
N SER A 313 -11.26 -20.62 -11.76
CA SER A 313 -10.34 -20.97 -12.85
C SER A 313 -9.21 -21.90 -12.37
N CYS A 314 -8.80 -21.79 -11.11
CA CYS A 314 -7.76 -22.63 -10.51
C CYS A 314 -8.13 -24.12 -10.49
N PHE A 315 -9.43 -24.43 -10.56
CA PHE A 315 -9.92 -25.79 -10.49
C PHE A 315 -10.30 -26.42 -11.84
N VAL A 316 -10.01 -25.76 -12.97
CA VAL A 316 -10.45 -26.23 -14.31
C VAL A 316 -9.91 -27.62 -14.66
N PHE A 317 -8.71 -27.96 -14.17
CA PHE A 317 -8.06 -29.25 -14.45
C PHE A 317 -8.32 -30.32 -13.39
N TYR A 318 -9.12 -30.01 -12.37
CA TYR A 318 -9.42 -30.96 -11.30
C TYR A 318 -10.60 -31.87 -11.69
N PRO A 319 -10.55 -33.16 -11.29
CA PRO A 319 -11.71 -34.03 -11.39
C PRO A 319 -12.92 -33.44 -10.65
N PRO A 320 -14.16 -33.58 -11.15
CA PRO A 320 -15.35 -33.00 -10.52
C PRO A 320 -15.49 -33.33 -9.03
N LYS A 321 -15.12 -34.55 -8.62
CA LYS A 321 -15.15 -35.00 -7.23
C LYS A 321 -14.34 -34.15 -6.24
N ILE A 322 -13.34 -33.40 -6.71
CA ILE A 322 -12.56 -32.51 -5.84
C ILE A 322 -13.36 -31.27 -5.44
N LYS A 323 -14.34 -30.88 -6.25
CA LYS A 323 -15.26 -29.79 -5.95
C LYS A 323 -16.51 -30.25 -5.19
N GLU A 324 -16.66 -31.55 -4.92
CA GLU A 324 -17.79 -32.03 -4.13
C GLU A 324 -17.74 -31.39 -2.73
N GLY A 325 -18.85 -30.77 -2.34
CA GLY A 325 -18.94 -29.99 -1.11
C GLY A 325 -18.22 -28.63 -1.13
N LEU A 326 -17.58 -28.21 -2.24
CA LEU A 326 -17.03 -26.88 -2.41
C LEU A 326 -17.96 -26.03 -3.27
N LYS A 327 -18.36 -24.86 -2.75
CA LYS A 327 -19.13 -23.87 -3.50
C LYS A 327 -18.37 -22.56 -3.55
N ILE A 328 -17.98 -22.16 -4.77
CA ILE A 328 -17.45 -20.82 -5.04
C ILE A 328 -18.66 -19.92 -5.32
N THR A 329 -18.95 -18.98 -4.41
CA THR A 329 -20.21 -18.23 -4.40
C THR A 329 -20.26 -17.07 -5.39
N ALA A 330 -19.09 -16.54 -5.77
CA ALA A 330 -18.94 -15.43 -6.69
C ALA A 330 -17.53 -15.45 -7.31
N SER A 331 -17.35 -14.76 -8.44
CA SER A 331 -15.98 -14.49 -8.93
C SER A 331 -15.19 -13.69 -7.90
N PRO A 332 -13.84 -13.79 -7.90
CA PRO A 332 -12.98 -12.96 -7.07
C PRO A 332 -13.29 -11.46 -7.20
N GLU A 333 -13.54 -10.97 -8.42
CA GLU A 333 -13.85 -9.56 -8.66
C GLU A 333 -15.19 -9.14 -8.02
N GLU A 334 -16.25 -9.94 -8.17
CA GLU A 334 -17.56 -9.68 -7.57
C GLU A 334 -17.47 -9.67 -6.03
N ALA A 335 -16.85 -10.69 -5.44
CA ALA A 335 -16.72 -10.79 -3.99
C ALA A 335 -15.91 -9.62 -3.40
N LEU A 336 -14.84 -9.21 -4.07
CA LEU A 336 -14.04 -8.05 -3.66
C LEU A 336 -14.82 -6.75 -3.82
N ARG A 337 -15.64 -6.60 -4.87
CA ARG A 337 -16.48 -5.42 -5.09
C ARG A 337 -17.49 -5.22 -3.94
N ASP A 338 -17.96 -6.30 -3.35
CA ASP A 338 -18.89 -6.26 -2.22
C ASP A 338 -18.19 -5.98 -0.88
N ILE A 339 -17.05 -6.63 -0.61
CA ILE A 339 -16.41 -6.58 0.72
C ILE A 339 -15.48 -5.36 0.91
N VAL A 340 -14.77 -4.92 -0.15
CA VAL A 340 -13.78 -3.83 -0.04
C VAL A 340 -14.39 -2.52 0.46
N PRO A 341 -15.57 -2.07 -0.02
CA PRO A 341 -16.21 -0.85 0.50
C PRO A 341 -16.59 -0.97 1.98
N LEU A 342 -16.95 -2.17 2.46
CA LEU A 342 -17.27 -2.40 3.86
C LEU A 342 -16.01 -2.32 4.74
N MET A 343 -14.90 -2.89 4.27
CA MET A 343 -13.61 -2.82 4.94
C MET A 343 -13.09 -1.38 5.00
N ARG A 344 -13.20 -0.61 3.91
CA ARG A 344 -12.75 0.80 3.87
C ARG A 344 -13.49 1.74 4.82
N LYS A 345 -14.72 1.41 5.23
CA LYS A 345 -15.43 2.16 6.28
C LYS A 345 -14.83 1.95 7.68
N LYS A 346 -14.05 0.90 7.88
CA LYS A 346 -13.55 0.44 9.18
C LYS A 346 -12.01 0.43 9.29
N CYS A 347 -11.31 0.47 8.17
CA CYS A 347 -9.87 0.26 8.06
C CYS A 347 -9.22 1.39 7.28
N ASP A 348 -7.99 1.73 7.68
CA ASP A 348 -7.15 2.69 6.97
C ASP A 348 -6.65 2.10 5.64
N TYR A 349 -6.28 0.81 5.67
CA TYR A 349 -5.78 0.06 4.52
C TYR A 349 -6.49 -1.28 4.34
N VAL A 350 -6.55 -1.75 3.10
CA VAL A 350 -7.21 -2.99 2.69
C VAL A 350 -6.25 -3.85 1.88
N PHE A 351 -5.99 -5.04 2.39
CA PHE A 351 -5.20 -6.08 1.75
C PHE A 351 -6.10 -7.19 1.24
N ALA A 352 -5.88 -7.60 -0.01
CA ALA A 352 -6.58 -8.72 -0.62
C ALA A 352 -5.59 -9.85 -0.88
N VAL A 353 -5.92 -11.06 -0.42
CA VAL A 353 -5.16 -12.27 -0.71
C VAL A 353 -5.88 -13.01 -1.84
N VAL A 354 -5.33 -12.95 -3.04
CA VAL A 354 -6.01 -13.40 -4.26
C VAL A 354 -5.33 -14.66 -4.80
N HIS A 355 -6.01 -15.79 -4.69
CA HIS A 355 -5.56 -17.06 -5.22
C HIS A 355 -6.17 -17.29 -6.61
N ALA A 356 -5.52 -16.74 -7.65
CA ALA A 356 -6.01 -16.72 -9.01
C ALA A 356 -4.87 -16.66 -10.04
N GLY A 357 -5.20 -16.82 -11.31
CA GLY A 357 -4.25 -16.61 -12.41
C GLY A 357 -3.78 -15.16 -12.50
N GLU A 358 -2.56 -14.93 -12.99
CA GLU A 358 -1.93 -13.60 -13.02
C GLU A 358 -2.76 -12.56 -13.80
N LYS A 359 -3.40 -12.96 -14.91
CA LYS A 359 -4.27 -12.07 -15.69
C LYS A 359 -5.47 -11.57 -14.88
N GLU A 360 -6.12 -12.48 -14.15
CA GLU A 360 -7.27 -12.15 -13.30
C GLU A 360 -6.86 -11.23 -12.14
N VAL A 361 -5.68 -11.48 -11.55
CA VAL A 361 -5.09 -10.59 -10.53
C VAL A 361 -4.87 -9.18 -11.08
N GLU A 362 -4.34 -9.04 -12.29
CA GLU A 362 -4.16 -7.74 -12.95
C GLU A 362 -5.48 -7.03 -13.28
N GLU A 363 -6.51 -7.78 -13.67
CA GLU A 363 -7.85 -7.25 -13.92
C GLU A 363 -8.49 -6.74 -12.62
N ILE A 364 -8.42 -7.51 -11.54
CA ILE A 364 -8.86 -7.10 -10.20
C ILE A 364 -8.15 -5.81 -9.76
N ALA A 365 -6.83 -5.74 -9.93
CA ALA A 365 -6.04 -4.57 -9.58
C ALA A 365 -6.47 -3.30 -10.35
N LYS A 366 -6.90 -3.45 -11.60
CA LYS A 366 -7.38 -2.32 -12.44
C LYS A 366 -8.79 -1.90 -12.05
N ASN A 367 -9.68 -2.88 -11.85
CA ASN A 367 -11.13 -2.67 -11.77
C ASN A 367 -11.62 -2.38 -10.35
N ILE A 368 -11.02 -2.98 -9.32
CA ILE A 368 -11.47 -2.84 -7.94
C ILE A 368 -10.69 -1.73 -7.23
N LYS A 369 -11.37 -0.61 -6.97
CA LYS A 369 -10.80 0.51 -6.22
C LYS A 369 -10.85 0.26 -4.72
N GLY A 370 -9.87 0.81 -4.01
CA GLY A 370 -9.80 0.69 -2.56
C GLY A 370 -9.09 -0.58 -2.07
N ILE A 371 -8.34 -1.29 -2.91
CA ILE A 371 -7.35 -2.28 -2.46
C ILE A 371 -5.99 -1.58 -2.46
N ASP A 372 -5.19 -1.71 -1.41
CA ASP A 372 -3.83 -1.14 -1.35
C ASP A 372 -2.76 -2.16 -1.73
N VAL A 373 -2.95 -3.42 -1.33
CA VAL A 373 -2.00 -4.51 -1.60
C VAL A 373 -2.76 -5.78 -1.99
N ILE A 374 -2.29 -6.44 -3.04
CA ILE A 374 -2.69 -7.77 -3.44
C ILE A 374 -1.56 -8.75 -3.17
N PHE A 375 -1.80 -9.72 -2.30
CA PHE A 375 -0.96 -10.89 -2.08
C PHE A 375 -1.47 -12.02 -3.00
N SER A 376 -0.76 -12.24 -4.11
CA SER A 376 -1.15 -13.19 -5.15
C SER A 376 -0.64 -14.60 -4.83
N GLY A 377 -1.39 -15.62 -5.27
CA GLY A 377 -1.05 -17.05 -5.18
C GLY A 377 -1.13 -17.75 -6.54
N HIS A 378 -1.27 -19.09 -6.52
CA HIS A 378 -1.53 -19.96 -7.67
C HIS A 378 -0.42 -20.06 -8.74
N THR A 379 -0.08 -18.98 -9.44
CA THR A 379 0.86 -18.99 -10.60
C THR A 379 2.32 -19.27 -10.25
N GLN A 380 2.64 -19.23 -8.95
CA GLN A 380 3.97 -19.42 -8.37
C GLN A 380 5.05 -18.49 -8.92
N THR A 381 4.67 -17.30 -9.39
CA THR A 381 5.61 -16.28 -9.91
C THR A 381 6.31 -15.53 -8.76
N LEU A 382 7.60 -15.21 -8.90
CA LEU A 382 8.29 -14.31 -7.97
C LEU A 382 8.12 -12.87 -8.48
N THR A 383 7.18 -12.12 -7.89
CA THR A 383 6.70 -10.85 -8.45
C THR A 383 6.55 -9.76 -7.40
N TYR A 384 7.01 -8.55 -7.73
CA TYR A 384 6.69 -7.29 -7.05
C TYR A 384 6.38 -6.23 -8.10
N LYS A 385 5.09 -5.88 -8.25
CA LYS A 385 4.63 -4.80 -9.14
C LYS A 385 4.21 -3.61 -8.29
N ARG A 386 4.90 -2.48 -8.48
CA ARG A 386 4.53 -1.19 -7.86
C ARG A 386 3.25 -0.66 -8.51
N GLY A 387 2.43 0.02 -7.72
CA GLY A 387 1.16 0.57 -8.16
C GLY A 387 0.25 0.86 -6.98
N ASN A 388 -1.00 1.17 -7.28
CA ASN A 388 -2.08 1.20 -6.29
C ASN A 388 -3.28 0.42 -6.87
N PRO A 389 -3.44 -0.87 -6.54
CA PRO A 389 -2.69 -1.61 -5.52
C PRO A 389 -1.27 -2.02 -5.91
N VAL A 390 -0.43 -2.29 -4.91
CA VAL A 390 0.82 -3.07 -5.06
C VAL A 390 0.47 -4.54 -5.21
N ILE A 391 1.17 -5.28 -6.07
CA ILE A 391 0.97 -6.73 -6.24
C ILE A 391 2.25 -7.48 -5.87
N VAL A 392 2.14 -8.48 -4.99
CA VAL A 392 3.27 -9.29 -4.55
C VAL A 392 3.00 -10.79 -4.58
N GLN A 393 4.02 -11.59 -4.91
CA GLN A 393 3.99 -13.05 -4.88
C GLN A 393 5.40 -13.61 -4.65
N ALA A 394 5.51 -14.65 -3.83
CA ALA A 394 6.76 -15.20 -3.29
C ALA A 394 7.21 -16.50 -3.98
N GLY A 395 6.91 -16.67 -5.28
CA GLY A 395 7.45 -17.77 -6.08
C GLY A 395 6.84 -19.14 -5.77
N ALA A 396 7.64 -20.19 -5.96
CA ALA A 396 7.24 -21.59 -5.94
C ALA A 396 7.90 -22.42 -4.83
N GLY A 397 7.28 -23.54 -4.46
CA GLY A 397 7.87 -24.60 -3.63
C GLY A 397 8.28 -24.16 -2.23
N GLY A 398 7.71 -23.06 -1.76
CA GLY A 398 8.07 -22.46 -0.48
C GLY A 398 9.53 -21.98 -0.38
N ARG A 399 10.18 -21.73 -1.51
CA ARG A 399 11.61 -21.36 -1.61
C ARG A 399 11.92 -19.96 -1.12
N TYR A 400 10.95 -19.06 -1.13
CA TYR A 400 11.13 -17.67 -0.71
C TYR A 400 10.13 -17.28 0.36
N VAL A 401 10.53 -16.32 1.19
CA VAL A 401 9.63 -15.49 1.99
C VAL A 401 9.71 -14.07 1.42
N GLY A 402 8.55 -13.49 1.13
CA GLY A 402 8.48 -12.07 0.79
C GLY A 402 8.36 -11.22 2.05
N GLU A 403 9.06 -10.09 2.09
CA GLU A 403 8.90 -9.05 3.10
C GLU A 403 8.44 -7.77 2.42
N LEU A 404 7.20 -7.38 2.68
CA LEU A 404 6.66 -6.10 2.28
C LEU A 404 6.76 -5.15 3.48
N THR A 405 7.62 -4.15 3.36
CA THR A 405 7.72 -3.05 4.31
C THR A 405 6.77 -1.94 3.88
N MET A 406 5.81 -1.63 4.74
CA MET A 406 4.84 -0.56 4.58
C MET A 406 5.20 0.59 5.52
N ARG A 407 5.55 1.76 4.96
CA ARG A 407 5.82 2.98 5.72
C ARG A 407 4.64 3.92 5.60
N VAL A 408 3.99 4.21 6.73
CA VAL A 408 2.82 5.09 6.81
C VAL A 408 3.23 6.44 7.39
N SER A 409 3.00 7.51 6.63
CA SER A 409 3.15 8.89 7.08
C SER A 409 2.03 9.75 6.53
N SER A 410 1.42 10.57 7.40
CA SER A 410 0.33 11.49 7.03
C SER A 410 -0.83 10.82 6.25
N GLY A 411 -1.19 9.59 6.64
CA GLY A 411 -2.25 8.81 5.99
C GLY A 411 -1.88 8.17 4.63
N THR A 412 -0.67 8.40 4.14
CA THR A 412 -0.16 7.79 2.90
C THR A 412 0.79 6.63 3.22
N ALA A 413 0.70 5.55 2.45
CA ALA A 413 1.60 4.41 2.58
C ALA A 413 2.55 4.30 1.38
N VAL A 414 3.83 4.06 1.66
CA VAL A 414 4.85 3.68 0.68
C VAL A 414 5.26 2.23 0.95
N TYR A 415 5.44 1.45 -0.10
CA TYR A 415 5.72 0.02 -0.01
C TYR A 415 7.06 -0.34 -0.66
N GLU A 416 7.89 -1.07 0.06
CA GLU A 416 9.14 -1.64 -0.42
C GLU A 416 9.13 -3.15 -0.20
N ASN A 417 9.59 -3.91 -1.19
CA ASN A 417 9.57 -5.37 -1.13
C ASN A 417 10.98 -5.97 -1.19
N LYS A 418 11.21 -7.02 -0.40
CA LYS A 418 12.40 -7.87 -0.46
C LYS A 418 12.00 -9.34 -0.53
N PHE A 419 12.75 -10.12 -1.30
CA PHE A 419 12.61 -11.57 -1.34
C PHE A 419 13.77 -12.23 -0.60
N PHE A 420 13.46 -13.05 0.39
CA PHE A 420 14.41 -13.82 1.14
C PHE A 420 14.40 -15.27 0.65
N PRO A 421 15.43 -15.73 -0.09
CA PRO A 421 15.57 -17.14 -0.40
C PRO A 421 15.84 -17.92 0.89
N LEU A 422 15.15 -19.03 1.07
CA LEU A 422 15.39 -19.93 2.19
C LEU A 422 16.51 -20.91 1.82
N THR A 423 17.76 -20.47 1.94
CA THR A 423 18.96 -21.24 1.57
C THR A 423 19.42 -22.17 2.69
N GLN A 424 20.45 -22.98 2.40
CA GLN A 424 21.11 -23.83 3.39
C GLN A 424 21.74 -23.08 4.57
N ASP A 425 22.00 -21.78 4.44
CA ASP A 425 22.57 -20.94 5.51
C ASP A 425 21.57 -20.66 6.63
N ILE A 426 20.28 -20.98 6.40
CA ILE A 426 19.25 -20.97 7.42
C ILE A 426 19.14 -22.38 8.00
N ASP A 427 19.45 -22.50 9.28
CA ASP A 427 19.28 -23.73 10.04
C ASP A 427 17.84 -24.26 9.93
N LYS A 428 17.70 -25.58 9.82
CA LYS A 428 16.40 -26.24 9.86
C LYS A 428 15.89 -26.26 11.30
N ASP A 429 14.62 -25.93 11.51
CA ASP A 429 14.02 -25.95 12.85
C ASP A 429 13.98 -27.37 13.42
N ALA A 430 14.49 -27.56 14.64
CA ALA A 430 14.63 -28.87 15.26
C ALA A 430 13.27 -29.56 15.52
N TRP A 431 12.24 -28.81 15.90
CA TRP A 431 10.90 -29.37 16.07
C TRP A 431 10.30 -29.77 14.72
N GLY A 432 10.47 -28.92 13.70
CA GLY A 432 10.03 -29.19 12.33
C GLY A 432 10.70 -30.44 11.74
N LEU A 433 12.00 -30.62 12.00
CA LEU A 433 12.73 -31.84 11.60
C LEU A 433 12.19 -33.09 12.29
N SER A 434 12.01 -33.06 13.62
CA SER A 434 11.44 -34.17 14.36
C SER A 434 10.03 -34.53 13.85
N LEU A 435 9.25 -33.52 13.44
CA LEU A 435 7.94 -33.73 12.84
C LEU A 435 8.04 -34.36 11.44
N ASN A 436 9.02 -33.94 10.62
CA ASN A 436 9.28 -34.53 9.31
C ASN A 436 9.72 -36.00 9.42
N GLU A 437 10.55 -36.35 10.41
CA GLU A 437 10.95 -37.74 10.67
C GLU A 437 9.74 -38.63 10.97
N LYS A 438 8.80 -38.14 11.80
CA LYS A 438 7.55 -38.87 12.10
C LYS A 438 6.72 -39.09 10.83
N TYR A 439 6.58 -38.06 10.01
CA TYR A 439 5.96 -38.16 8.69
C TYR A 439 6.60 -39.26 7.84
N LEU A 440 7.93 -39.25 7.69
CA LEU A 440 8.64 -40.23 6.85
C LEU A 440 8.46 -41.67 7.36
N ILE A 441 8.49 -41.87 8.68
CA ILE A 441 8.24 -43.19 9.30
C ILE A 441 6.81 -43.68 9.00
N GLU A 442 5.81 -42.83 9.19
CA GLU A 442 4.42 -43.18 8.94
C GLU A 442 4.16 -43.45 7.45
N TYR A 443 4.71 -42.60 6.59
CA TYR A 443 4.64 -42.76 5.14
C TYR A 443 5.25 -44.09 4.69
N LYS A 444 6.46 -44.44 5.17
CA LYS A 444 7.10 -45.73 4.87
C LYS A 444 6.24 -46.92 5.29
N LYS A 445 5.66 -46.91 6.50
CA LYS A 445 4.75 -47.96 6.97
C LYS A 445 3.52 -48.09 6.07
N SER A 446 2.99 -46.98 5.57
CA SER A 446 1.85 -46.97 4.64
C SER A 446 2.20 -47.64 3.30
N LEU A 447 3.41 -47.42 2.77
CA LEU A 447 3.89 -48.05 1.54
C LEU A 447 4.11 -49.56 1.70
N GLU A 448 4.70 -49.99 2.82
CA GLU A 448 4.89 -51.42 3.13
C GLU A 448 3.55 -52.15 3.25
N LYS A 449 2.52 -51.49 3.80
CA LYS A 449 1.16 -52.04 3.85
C LYS A 449 0.53 -52.13 2.47
N PHE A 450 0.75 -51.13 1.62
CA PHE A 450 0.25 -51.13 0.24
C PHE A 450 0.90 -52.23 -0.60
N GLN A 451 2.19 -52.52 -0.42
CA GLN A 451 2.90 -53.58 -1.16
C GLN A 451 2.51 -55.01 -0.73
N LYS A 452 1.91 -55.17 0.46
CA LYS A 452 1.48 -56.47 1.00
C LYS A 452 0.05 -56.84 0.62
N ASN A 453 -0.72 -55.89 0.11
CA ASN A 453 -2.11 -56.06 -0.35
C ASN A 453 -2.14 -55.99 -1.88
#